data_AF-S9SBG8-F1
#
_entry.id   AF-S9SBG8-F1
#
_cell.length_a   1.000
_cell.length_b   1.000
_cell.length_c   1.000
_cell.angle_alpha   90.00
_cell.angle_beta   90.00
_cell.angle_gamma   90.00
#
_symmetry.space_group_name_H-M   'P 1'
#
loop_
_entity.id
_entity.type
_entity.pdbx_description
1 polymer ?
#
loop_
_entity_poly.entity_id
_entity_poly.type
_entity_poly.pdbx_seq_one_letter_code
_entity_poly.pdbx_strand_id
1 'polypeptide(L)'
;MISGRGDPRQCHQPRTDEDAAGAAIGGARATYRHTQENAPLRANATLEAVGGTAVWLASEAGACTTGEIVHVDGGFHVLGMPQPGHL
;
A
#
# COMPACT_ATOMS: atom_id res chain seq x y z
N MET A 1 17.39 8.67 -40.00
CA MET A 1 18.19 8.26 -38.82
C MET A 1 17.26 8.20 -37.62
N ILE A 2 16.72 7.02 -37.31
CA ILE A 2 15.87 6.78 -36.14
C ILE A 2 16.69 5.92 -35.19
N SER A 3 17.28 6.55 -34.18
CA SER A 3 17.93 5.86 -33.06
C SER A 3 17.14 6.20 -31.81
N GLY A 4 16.47 5.19 -31.28
CA GLY A 4 15.65 5.30 -30.07
C GLY A 4 14.97 3.97 -29.80
N ARG A 5 15.77 2.91 -29.64
CA ARG A 5 15.26 1.65 -29.07
C ARG A 5 14.75 1.99 -27.67
N GLY A 6 13.43 1.91 -27.48
CA GLY A 6 12.84 1.95 -26.14
C GLY A 6 13.47 0.83 -25.31
N ASP A 7 13.96 1.17 -24.13
CA ASP A 7 14.52 0.21 -23.19
C ASP A 7 13.39 -0.70 -22.68
N PRO A 8 13.43 -2.03 -22.93
CA PRO A 8 12.43 -2.97 -22.45
C PRO A 8 12.43 -3.11 -20.92
N ARG A 9 13.27 -2.37 -20.19
CA ARG A 9 13.25 -2.31 -18.72
C ARG A 9 12.24 -1.31 -18.15
N GLN A 10 11.58 -0.49 -18.99
CA GLN A 10 10.57 0.47 -18.50
C GLN A 10 9.17 -0.12 -18.31
N CYS A 11 8.90 -1.36 -18.76
CA CYS A 11 7.61 -2.02 -18.52
C CYS A 11 7.52 -2.70 -17.14
N HIS A 12 8.59 -2.73 -16.34
CA HIS A 12 8.63 -3.46 -15.08
C HIS A 12 8.73 -2.60 -13.81
N GLN A 13 8.52 -1.28 -13.89
CA GLN A 13 8.24 -0.49 -12.69
C GLN A 13 6.72 -0.45 -12.47
N PRO A 14 6.15 -1.26 -11.56
CA PRO A 14 4.75 -1.16 -11.23
C PRO A 14 4.50 0.20 -10.55
N ARG A 15 3.89 1.15 -11.27
CA ARG A 15 3.38 2.41 -10.69
C ARG A 15 1.98 2.23 -10.10
N THR A 16 1.68 1.08 -9.48
CA THR A 16 0.29 0.62 -9.37
C THR A 16 -0.43 0.91 -8.06
N ASP A 17 0.25 1.41 -7.03
CA ASP A 17 -0.41 1.64 -5.73
C ASP A 17 -1.09 3.02 -5.66
N GLU A 18 -0.51 4.04 -6.30
CA GLU A 18 -1.04 5.42 -6.29
C GLU A 18 -2.21 5.63 -7.28
N ASP A 19 -2.20 4.91 -8.41
CA ASP A 19 -2.91 5.35 -9.61
C ASP A 19 -4.17 4.52 -9.96
N ALA A 20 -4.34 3.28 -9.47
CA ALA A 20 -5.38 2.39 -10.01
C ALA A 20 -6.78 2.53 -9.37
N ALA A 21 -6.86 2.77 -8.05
CA ALA A 21 -8.15 2.84 -7.32
C ALA A 21 -8.45 4.22 -6.73
N GLY A 22 -7.41 4.99 -6.38
CA GLY A 22 -7.55 6.32 -5.78
C GLY A 22 -7.83 7.44 -6.78
N ALA A 23 -7.47 7.27 -8.06
CA ALA A 23 -7.54 8.34 -9.05
C ALA A 23 -8.97 8.86 -9.33
N ALA A 24 -10.00 8.04 -9.08
CA ALA A 24 -11.40 8.42 -9.25
C ALA A 24 -11.98 9.20 -8.06
N ILE A 25 -11.29 9.21 -6.91
CA ILE A 25 -11.75 9.88 -5.69
C ILE A 25 -10.90 11.14 -5.47
N GLY A 26 -11.55 12.31 -5.53
CA GLY A 26 -10.90 13.59 -5.25
C GLY A 26 -10.25 13.58 -3.86
N GLY A 27 -8.92 13.78 -3.81
CA GLY A 27 -8.15 13.81 -2.57
C GLY A 27 -7.45 12.51 -2.18
N ALA A 28 -7.65 11.39 -2.89
CA ALA A 28 -7.01 10.12 -2.55
C ALA A 28 -5.48 10.20 -2.47
N ARG A 29 -4.86 11.00 -3.33
CA ARG A 29 -3.40 11.21 -3.32
C ARG A 29 -2.91 11.99 -2.10
N ALA A 30 -3.74 12.86 -1.53
CA ALA A 30 -3.42 13.55 -0.30
C ALA A 30 -3.52 12.58 0.89
N THR A 31 -4.60 11.80 0.95
CA THR A 31 -4.78 10.74 1.96
C THR A 31 -3.66 9.71 1.91
N TYR A 32 -3.28 9.24 0.72
CA TYR A 32 -2.21 8.26 0.54
C TYR A 32 -0.87 8.75 1.10
N ARG A 33 -0.52 10.03 0.85
CA ARG A 33 0.69 10.64 1.42
C ARG A 33 0.58 10.83 2.93
N HIS A 34 -0.58 11.29 3.39
CA HIS A 34 -0.83 11.47 4.81
C HIS A 34 -0.68 10.16 5.59
N THR A 35 -1.20 9.05 5.06
CA THR A 35 -1.02 7.72 5.64
C THR A 35 0.45 7.31 5.66
N GLN A 36 1.19 7.54 4.58
CA GLN A 36 2.62 7.22 4.50
C GLN A 36 3.43 7.97 5.55
N GLU A 37 3.15 9.25 5.77
CA GLU A 37 3.93 10.10 6.69
C GLU A 37 3.59 9.82 8.15
N ASN A 38 2.36 9.40 8.43
CA ASN A 38 1.87 9.23 9.79
C ASN A 38 1.93 7.79 10.28
N ALA A 39 1.84 6.78 9.41
CA ALA A 39 1.90 5.38 9.81
C ALA A 39 3.19 5.09 10.62
N PRO A 40 3.14 4.25 11.67
CA PRO A 40 4.31 3.86 12.45
C PRO A 40 5.48 3.34 11.59
N LEU A 41 5.18 2.57 10.54
CA LEU A 41 6.18 2.07 9.60
C LEU A 41 6.61 3.09 8.53
N ARG A 42 5.99 4.27 8.49
CA ARG A 42 6.22 5.35 7.52
C ARG A 42 6.19 4.89 6.06
N ALA A 43 5.39 3.87 5.79
CA ALA A 43 5.25 3.23 4.52
C ALA A 43 3.80 2.79 4.34
N ASN A 44 3.32 2.89 3.10
CA ASN A 44 2.02 2.35 2.74
C ASN A 44 2.13 0.86 2.45
N ALA A 45 1.03 0.15 2.63
CA ALA A 45 0.96 -1.26 2.28
C ALA A 45 1.05 -1.43 0.77
N THR A 46 1.93 -2.33 0.33
CA THR A 46 2.02 -2.72 -1.09
C THR A 46 1.05 -3.88 -1.38
N LEU A 47 0.75 -4.11 -2.66
CA LEU A 47 -0.08 -5.24 -3.08
C LEU A 47 0.53 -6.59 -2.66
N GLU A 48 1.84 -6.71 -2.62
CA GLU A 48 2.54 -7.91 -2.16
C GLU A 48 2.34 -8.14 -0.66
N ALA A 49 2.30 -7.09 0.16
CA ALA A 49 2.05 -7.20 1.59
C ALA A 49 0.60 -7.65 1.87
N VAL A 50 -0.36 -7.09 1.14
CA VAL A 50 -1.78 -7.49 1.22
C VAL A 50 -1.97 -8.93 0.72
N GLY A 51 -1.40 -9.25 -0.44
CA GLY A 51 -1.44 -10.58 -1.03
C GLY A 51 -0.76 -11.63 -0.15
N GLY A 52 0.39 -11.30 0.43
CA GLY A 52 1.09 -12.17 1.38
C GLY A 52 0.26 -12.46 2.64
N THR A 53 -0.45 -11.44 3.16
CA THR A 53 -1.37 -11.62 4.29
C THR A 53 -2.56 -12.50 3.92
N ALA A 54 -3.12 -12.33 2.72
CA ALA A 54 -4.19 -13.18 2.21
C ALA A 54 -3.74 -14.64 2.07
N VAL A 55 -2.52 -14.87 1.55
CA VAL A 55 -1.93 -16.22 1.46
C VAL A 55 -1.72 -16.81 2.85
N TRP A 56 -1.23 -16.02 3.82
CA TRP A 56 -1.08 -16.49 5.20
C TRP A 56 -2.41 -16.94 5.80
N LEU A 57 -3.46 -16.11 5.69
CA LEU A 57 -4.81 -16.45 6.16
C LEU A 57 -5.39 -17.70 5.48
N ALA A 58 -5.12 -17.89 4.20
CA ALA A 58 -5.58 -19.06 3.43
C ALA A 58 -4.73 -20.32 3.66
N SER A 59 -3.62 -20.22 4.40
CA SER A 59 -2.69 -21.33 4.65
C SER A 59 -2.89 -21.97 6.01
N GLU A 60 -2.24 -23.12 6.23
CA GLU A 60 -2.18 -23.78 7.55
C GLU A 60 -1.60 -22.87 8.65
N ALA A 61 -0.79 -21.87 8.30
CA ALA A 61 -0.27 -20.91 9.26
C ALA A 61 -1.36 -19.97 9.84
N GLY A 62 -2.50 -19.86 9.17
CA GLY A 62 -3.70 -19.15 9.62
C GLY A 62 -4.78 -20.07 10.20
N ALA A 63 -4.49 -21.37 10.39
CA ALA A 63 -5.51 -22.38 10.74
C ALA A 63 -6.29 -22.08 12.05
N CYS A 64 -5.68 -21.32 12.96
CA CYS A 64 -6.31 -20.89 14.22
C CYS A 64 -6.77 -19.44 14.22
N THR A 65 -6.85 -18.78 13.06
CA THR A 65 -7.26 -17.38 12.92
C THR A 65 -8.56 -17.30 12.13
N THR A 66 -9.66 -16.99 12.82
CA THR A 66 -11.00 -16.88 12.22
C THR A 66 -11.77 -15.76 12.92
N GLY A 67 -12.66 -15.08 12.19
CA GLY A 67 -13.44 -13.94 12.72
C GLY A 67 -12.65 -12.65 12.96
N GLU A 68 -11.37 -12.62 12.58
CA GLU A 68 -10.47 -11.48 12.82
C GLU A 68 -10.39 -10.53 11.62
N ILE A 69 -10.20 -9.23 11.90
CA ILE A 69 -9.88 -8.21 10.89
C ILE A 69 -8.39 -7.88 10.97
N VAL A 70 -7.64 -8.37 9.99
CA VAL A 70 -6.20 -8.13 9.90
C VAL A 70 -5.94 -6.84 9.14
N HIS A 71 -5.41 -5.84 9.85
CA HIS A 71 -5.10 -4.54 9.28
C HIS A 71 -3.70 -4.56 8.65
N VAL A 72 -3.63 -4.32 7.34
CA VAL A 72 -2.39 -4.25 6.56
C VAL A 72 -2.23 -2.82 6.06
N ASP A 73 -1.80 -1.91 6.94
CA ASP A 73 -1.75 -0.46 6.67
C ASP A 73 -0.53 0.23 7.31
N GLY A 74 0.49 -0.55 7.67
CA GLY A 74 1.68 -0.04 8.35
C GLY A 74 1.44 0.44 9.78
N GLY A 75 0.29 0.11 10.38
CA GLY A 75 -0.10 0.49 11.74
C GLY A 75 -0.85 1.81 11.82
N PHE A 76 -1.28 2.37 10.69
CA PHE A 76 -1.98 3.65 10.63
C PHE A 76 -3.28 3.64 11.46
N HIS A 77 -4.07 2.56 11.39
CA HIS A 77 -5.34 2.40 12.12
C HIS A 77 -5.22 2.50 13.65
N VAL A 78 -4.03 2.27 14.21
CA VAL A 78 -3.81 2.32 15.67
C VAL A 78 -3.64 3.77 16.15
N LEU A 79 -3.39 4.71 15.24
CA LEU A 79 -3.17 6.11 15.58
C LEU A 79 -4.50 6.82 15.85
N GLY A 80 -4.67 7.34 17.06
CA GLY A 80 -5.83 8.17 17.42
C GLY A 80 -5.72 9.63 16.96
N MET A 81 -4.50 10.13 16.72
CA MET A 81 -4.24 11.48 16.19
C MET A 81 -3.02 11.44 15.25
N PRO A 82 -3.02 12.22 14.16
CA PRO A 82 -1.83 12.39 13.31
C PRO A 82 -0.68 13.01 14.11
N GLN A 83 0.56 12.75 13.67
CA GLN A 83 1.73 13.35 14.30
C GLN A 83 1.67 14.88 14.13
N PRO A 84 1.93 15.69 15.18
CA PRO A 84 1.80 17.15 15.12
C PRO A 84 2.65 17.83 14.03
N GLY A 85 3.72 17.16 13.57
CA GLY A 85 4.60 17.64 12.51
C GLY A 85 4.11 17.40 11.09
N HIS A 86 3.02 16.65 10.90
CA HIS A 86 2.47 16.26 9.58
C HIS A 86 0.98 16.65 9.45
N LEU A 87 0.57 17.72 10.14
CA LEU A 87 -0.76 18.35 10.06
C LEU A 87 -0.84 19.37 8.92
#